data_AF-A0A9J6GAW3-F1
#
_entry.id   AF-A0A9J6GAW3-F1
#
_cell.length_a   1.000
_cell.length_b   1.000
_cell.length_c   1.000
_cell.angle_alpha   90.00
_cell.angle_beta   90.00
_cell.angle_gamma   90.00
#
_symmetry.space_group_name_H-M   'P 1'
#
loop_
_entity.id
_entity.type
_entity.pdbx_description
1 polymer ?
#
loop_
_entity_poly.entity_id
_entity_poly.type
_entity_poly.pdbx_seq_one_letter_code
_entity_poly.pdbx_strand_id
1 'polypeptide(L)'
;MRIQAIAINEAKRCERRSSIVLHFDVAENWTVIQPNEVQSYHWHKTQVSLFTCVVTTRKSVQSFAVVSDHMQHDTAHACYPLHKVHECLEESAPVYSYVVYVSDGAASHFKNKYQLYERSRAYYMSAKWLFSATGHGKNSYDGVGGIVKHHASLHNLRAGSTNVIRSAAEMIAELQSKLKKVTLIHASAAGIEELHMEKREECKRLLRIRGIQSWHV
;
A
#
# COMPACT_ATOMS: atom_id res chain seq x y z
N MET A 1 2.26 -10.39 -21.67
CA MET A 1 2.81 -10.95 -20.42
C MET A 1 4.31 -10.72 -20.25
N ARG A 2 5.18 -11.21 -21.16
CA ARG A 2 6.64 -10.95 -21.10
C ARG A 2 7.00 -9.45 -21.15
N ILE A 3 6.23 -8.68 -21.93
CA ILE A 3 6.43 -7.23 -22.12
C ILE A 3 6.20 -6.44 -20.82
N GLN A 4 5.12 -6.71 -20.07
CA GLN A 4 4.84 -6.05 -18.78
C GLN A 4 5.94 -6.29 -17.74
N ALA A 5 6.34 -7.55 -17.56
CA ALA A 5 7.39 -7.90 -16.62
C ALA A 5 8.73 -7.24 -17.00
N ILE A 6 9.04 -7.17 -18.30
CA ILE A 6 10.21 -6.43 -18.81
C ILE A 6 10.09 -4.94 -18.47
N ALA A 7 8.98 -4.28 -18.79
CA ALA A 7 8.80 -2.85 -18.53
C ALA A 7 8.90 -2.50 -17.04
N ILE A 8 8.33 -3.32 -16.16
CA ILE A 8 8.45 -3.15 -14.69
C ILE A 8 9.89 -3.36 -14.24
N ASN A 9 10.57 -4.40 -14.74
CA ASN A 9 11.96 -4.67 -14.39
C ASN A 9 12.91 -3.58 -14.90
N GLU A 10 12.67 -3.04 -16.09
CA GLU A 10 13.41 -1.90 -16.64
C GLU A 10 13.19 -0.65 -15.81
N ALA A 11 11.95 -0.34 -15.42
CA ALA A 11 11.67 0.77 -14.53
C ALA A 11 12.45 0.65 -13.21
N LYS A 12 12.44 -0.55 -12.60
CA LYS A 12 13.16 -0.86 -11.35
C LYS A 12 14.68 -0.74 -11.44
N ARG A 13 15.28 -0.70 -12.64
CA ARG A 13 16.72 -0.44 -12.78
C ARG A 13 17.12 0.97 -12.33
N CYS A 14 16.17 1.92 -12.30
CA CYS A 14 16.38 3.29 -11.81
C CYS A 14 17.66 3.93 -12.39
N GLU A 15 17.87 3.80 -13.70
CA GLU A 15 19.10 4.25 -14.38
C GLU A 15 19.27 5.78 -14.29
N ARG A 16 18.15 6.51 -14.25
CA ARG A 16 18.13 7.97 -14.15
C ARG A 16 18.42 8.44 -12.72
N ARG A 17 19.19 9.53 -12.57
CA ARG A 17 19.33 10.19 -11.27
C ARG A 17 18.00 10.82 -10.85
N SER A 18 17.73 10.85 -9.55
CA SER A 18 16.48 11.39 -8.97
C SER A 18 15.21 10.69 -9.47
N SER A 19 15.32 9.42 -9.89
CA SER A 19 14.16 8.57 -10.16
C SER A 19 13.84 7.66 -8.99
N ILE A 20 12.55 7.45 -8.78
CA ILE A 20 12.01 6.53 -7.79
C ILE A 20 10.92 5.66 -8.43
N VAL A 21 10.88 4.39 -8.04
CA VAL A 21 9.82 3.46 -8.41
C VAL A 21 9.09 3.03 -7.16
N LEU A 22 7.78 3.25 -7.11
CA LEU A 22 6.91 2.77 -6.04
C LEU A 22 6.09 1.61 -6.59
N HIS A 23 6.34 0.41 -6.09
CA HIS A 23 5.61 -0.80 -6.47
C HIS A 23 4.74 -1.28 -5.31
N PHE A 24 3.43 -1.14 -5.44
CA PHE A 24 2.52 -1.28 -4.31
C PHE A 24 1.22 -2.01 -4.66
N ASP A 25 0.59 -2.52 -3.62
CA ASP A 25 -0.69 -3.21 -3.69
C ASP A 25 -1.40 -3.18 -2.32
N VAL A 26 -2.71 -3.41 -2.35
CA VAL A 26 -3.51 -3.68 -1.15
C VAL A 26 -3.39 -5.17 -0.86
N ALA A 27 -2.71 -5.52 0.23
CA ALA A 27 -2.66 -6.90 0.68
C ALA A 27 -4.00 -7.28 1.33
N GLU A 28 -4.38 -8.54 1.23
CA GLU A 28 -5.56 -9.08 1.94
C GLU A 28 -5.50 -8.70 3.43
N ASN A 29 -6.65 -8.48 4.07
CA ASN A 29 -6.68 -8.12 5.48
C ASN A 29 -6.07 -9.25 6.34
N TRP A 30 -5.30 -8.87 7.35
CA TRP A 30 -4.87 -9.80 8.37
C TRP A 30 -5.99 -10.02 9.37
N THR A 31 -6.40 -11.27 9.53
CA THR A 31 -7.35 -11.66 10.57
C THR A 31 -6.60 -11.86 11.89
N VAL A 32 -7.03 -11.14 12.93
CA VAL A 32 -6.47 -11.29 14.27
C VAL A 32 -6.67 -12.72 14.74
N ILE A 33 -5.57 -13.35 15.15
CA ILE A 33 -5.58 -14.69 15.75
C ILE A 33 -5.55 -14.53 17.26
N GLN A 34 -6.47 -15.20 17.97
CA GLN A 34 -6.46 -15.23 19.43
C GLN A 34 -5.86 -16.56 19.91
N PRO A 35 -5.00 -16.57 20.94
CA PRO A 35 -4.42 -17.80 21.48
C PRO A 35 -5.48 -18.77 22.03
N ASN A 36 -6.60 -18.24 22.56
CA ASN A 36 -7.75 -19.00 23.03
C ASN A 36 -9.03 -18.44 22.39
N GLU A 37 -9.38 -18.93 21.19
CA GLU A 37 -10.53 -18.44 20.43
C GLU A 37 -11.85 -18.96 21.04
N VAL A 38 -12.67 -18.05 21.55
CA VAL A 38 -14.03 -18.37 22.00
C VAL A 38 -14.96 -18.52 20.79
N GLN A 39 -16.00 -19.37 20.89
CA GLN A 39 -16.89 -19.69 19.76
C GLN A 39 -17.54 -18.45 19.11
N SER A 40 -17.82 -17.40 19.88
CA SER A 40 -18.40 -16.15 19.36
C SER A 40 -17.45 -15.37 18.45
N TYR A 41 -16.14 -15.52 18.62
CA TYR A 41 -15.13 -14.85 17.78
C TYR A 41 -15.10 -15.41 16.35
N HIS A 42 -15.56 -16.64 16.16
CA HIS A 42 -15.64 -17.28 14.85
C HIS A 42 -16.47 -16.46 13.84
N TRP A 43 -17.53 -15.78 14.31
CA TRP A 43 -18.45 -14.99 13.49
C TRP A 43 -18.07 -13.51 13.37
N HIS A 44 -17.29 -13.00 14.32
CA HIS A 44 -16.88 -11.60 14.40
C HIS A 44 -15.37 -11.47 14.50
N LYS A 45 -14.71 -11.70 13.37
CA LYS A 45 -13.25 -11.63 13.29
C LYS A 45 -12.80 -10.19 13.15
N THR A 46 -11.95 -9.75 14.07
CA THR A 46 -11.24 -8.48 13.95
C THR A 46 -10.19 -8.61 12.86
N GLN A 47 -10.07 -7.59 12.02
CA GLN A 47 -9.12 -7.57 10.92
C GLN A 47 -8.32 -6.27 10.92
N VAL A 48 -7.10 -6.33 10.39
CA VAL A 48 -6.23 -5.18 10.14
C VAL A 48 -5.90 -5.15 8.66
N SER A 49 -6.03 -4.00 8.02
CA SER A 49 -5.75 -3.80 6.60
C SER A 49 -4.28 -3.49 6.40
N LEU A 50 -3.71 -3.99 5.29
CA LEU A 50 -2.31 -3.78 4.96
C LEU A 50 -2.19 -3.24 3.53
N PHE A 51 -1.61 -2.06 3.38
CA PHE A 51 -1.11 -1.56 2.11
C PHE A 51 0.41 -1.75 2.07
N THR A 52 0.91 -2.42 1.04
CA THR A 52 2.33 -2.76 0.93
C THR A 52 2.97 -1.99 -0.21
N CYS A 53 4.17 -1.45 0.01
CA CYS A 53 4.89 -0.70 -0.99
C CYS A 53 6.38 -1.04 -0.94
N VAL A 54 6.95 -1.40 -2.09
CA VAL A 54 8.39 -1.55 -2.27
C VAL A 54 8.87 -0.36 -3.09
N VAL A 55 9.70 0.47 -2.46
CA VAL A 55 10.30 1.64 -3.05
C VAL A 55 11.69 1.28 -3.54
N THR A 56 11.94 1.47 -4.83
CA THR A 56 13.25 1.23 -5.45
C THR A 56 13.84 2.54 -5.93
N THR A 57 15.06 2.82 -5.47
CA THR A 57 15.90 3.90 -5.98
C THR A 57 17.17 3.29 -6.57
N ARG A 58 18.01 4.11 -7.19
CA ARG A 58 19.33 3.66 -7.67
C ARG A 58 20.24 3.13 -6.55
N LYS A 59 20.05 3.60 -5.31
CA LYS A 59 20.95 3.30 -4.18
C LYS A 59 20.40 2.23 -3.24
N SER A 60 19.08 2.09 -3.17
CA SER A 60 18.42 1.30 -2.13
C SER A 60 17.08 0.76 -2.59
N VAL A 61 16.68 -0.33 -1.94
CA VAL A 61 15.31 -0.85 -1.96
C VAL A 61 14.79 -0.79 -0.52
N GLN A 62 13.67 -0.11 -0.32
CA GLN A 62 13.00 0.02 0.97
C GLN A 62 11.62 -0.60 0.89
N SER A 63 11.22 -1.32 1.94
CA SER A 63 9.90 -1.94 2.03
C SER A 63 9.07 -1.25 3.10
N PHE A 64 7.83 -0.94 2.77
CA PHE A 64 6.87 -0.27 3.65
C PHE A 64 5.61 -1.12 3.75
N ALA A 65 5.04 -1.17 4.96
CA ALA A 65 3.69 -1.66 5.18
C ALA A 65 2.92 -0.60 5.96
N VAL A 66 1.92 -0.02 5.33
CA VAL A 66 0.99 0.88 5.99
C VAL A 66 -0.15 0.04 6.54
N VAL A 67 -0.41 0.17 7.84
CA VAL A 67 -1.40 -0.63 8.55
C VAL A 67 -2.54 0.24 9.07
N SER A 68 -3.76 -0.26 8.98
CA SER A 68 -4.96 0.48 9.39
C SER A 68 -6.05 -0.44 9.92
N ASP A 69 -6.83 0.07 10.88
CA ASP A 69 -8.06 -0.56 11.37
C ASP A 69 -9.27 -0.28 10.44
N HIS A 70 -9.11 0.55 9.40
CA HIS A 70 -10.15 0.80 8.42
C HIS A 70 -10.22 -0.31 7.35
N MET A 71 -11.38 -0.93 7.19
CA MET A 71 -11.54 -2.15 6.36
C MET A 71 -12.12 -1.91 4.96
N GLN A 72 -12.55 -0.69 4.63
CA GLN A 72 -13.15 -0.43 3.33
C GLN A 72 -12.05 -0.25 2.30
N HIS A 73 -11.99 -1.17 1.34
CA HIS A 73 -11.06 -1.13 0.22
C HIS A 73 -11.63 -0.25 -0.89
N ASP A 74 -11.50 1.07 -0.72
CA ASP A 74 -11.91 2.06 -1.71
C ASP A 74 -10.70 2.81 -2.27
N THR A 75 -10.95 3.88 -3.03
CA THR A 75 -9.87 4.71 -3.57
C THR A 75 -9.09 5.47 -2.48
N ALA A 76 -9.75 5.90 -1.40
CA ALA A 76 -9.07 6.56 -0.29
C ALA A 76 -8.15 5.57 0.44
N HIS A 77 -8.56 4.31 0.53
CA HIS A 77 -7.77 3.21 1.10
C HIS A 77 -6.49 2.89 0.33
N ALA A 78 -6.37 3.28 -0.94
CA ALA A 78 -5.13 3.21 -1.69
C ALA A 78 -4.35 4.55 -1.68
N CYS A 79 -5.06 5.67 -1.78
CA CYS A 79 -4.44 7.00 -1.89
C CYS A 79 -3.80 7.45 -0.58
N TYR A 80 -4.49 7.26 0.56
CA TYR A 80 -4.01 7.71 1.87
C TYR A 80 -2.74 6.97 2.30
N PRO A 81 -2.67 5.62 2.23
CA PRO A 81 -1.42 4.92 2.51
C PRO A 81 -0.25 5.33 1.61
N LEU A 82 -0.52 5.58 0.32
CA LEU A 82 0.52 6.04 -0.59
C LEU A 82 1.04 7.43 -0.19
N HIS A 83 0.17 8.35 0.26
CA HIS A 83 0.59 9.64 0.84
C HIS A 83 1.50 9.44 2.05
N LYS A 84 1.16 8.53 2.97
CA LYS A 84 2.00 8.21 4.13
C LYS A 84 3.38 7.68 3.75
N VAL A 85 3.47 6.88 2.69
CA VAL A 85 4.78 6.47 2.15
C VAL A 85 5.55 7.67 1.61
N HIS A 86 4.90 8.59 0.89
CA HIS A 86 5.55 9.81 0.39
C HIS A 86 6.04 10.72 1.52
N GLU A 87 5.23 10.96 2.57
CA GLU A 87 5.63 11.73 3.76
C GLU A 87 6.94 11.19 4.36
N CYS A 88 7.02 9.86 4.55
CA CYS A 88 8.21 9.21 5.10
C CYS A 88 9.45 9.32 4.18
N LEU A 89 9.23 9.29 2.86
CA LEU A 89 10.32 9.46 1.87
C LEU A 89 10.83 10.91 1.81
N GLU A 90 9.94 11.89 1.97
CA GLU A 90 10.28 13.32 1.94
C GLU A 90 11.07 13.74 3.19
N GLU A 91 10.71 13.21 4.37
CA GLU A 91 11.46 13.41 5.62
C GLU A 91 12.91 12.90 5.52
N SER A 92 13.17 11.92 4.66
CA SER A 92 14.47 11.25 4.55
C SER A 92 15.41 11.80 3.46
N ALA A 93 14.93 12.69 2.57
CA ALA A 93 15.59 13.20 1.34
C ALA A 93 15.97 12.13 0.28
N PRO A 94 15.88 12.37 -1.06
CA PRO A 94 15.88 13.64 -1.82
C PRO A 94 14.53 13.99 -2.51
N VAL A 95 14.41 15.23 -3.00
CA VAL A 95 13.37 15.64 -3.97
C VAL A 95 13.53 14.83 -5.26
N TYR A 96 12.70 13.80 -5.42
CA TYR A 96 12.66 13.02 -6.66
C TYR A 96 12.02 13.86 -7.75
N SER A 97 12.60 13.84 -8.95
CA SER A 97 12.04 14.54 -10.11
C SER A 97 11.21 13.62 -10.99
N TYR A 98 11.49 12.31 -10.95
CA TYR A 98 10.88 11.30 -11.81
C TYR A 98 10.29 10.19 -10.96
N VAL A 99 8.98 9.99 -11.01
CA VAL A 99 8.29 8.92 -10.29
C VAL A 99 7.68 7.92 -11.25
N VAL A 100 7.85 6.64 -10.96
CA VAL A 100 7.12 5.55 -11.61
C VAL A 100 6.32 4.82 -10.56
N TYR A 101 5.00 4.88 -10.68
CA TYR A 101 4.08 4.06 -9.90
C TYR A 101 3.85 2.74 -10.62
N VAL A 102 3.82 1.65 -9.88
CA VAL A 102 3.49 0.32 -10.37
C VAL A 102 2.48 -0.29 -9.42
N SER A 103 1.33 -0.70 -9.95
CA SER A 103 0.27 -1.37 -9.19
C SER A 103 -0.49 -2.33 -10.09
N ASP A 104 -1.40 -3.10 -9.51
CA ASP A 104 -2.40 -3.81 -10.31
C ASP A 104 -3.37 -2.83 -11.00
N GLY A 105 -4.09 -3.36 -11.98
CA GLY A 105 -5.09 -2.62 -12.75
C GLY A 105 -6.47 -2.53 -12.09
N ALA A 106 -6.62 -2.80 -10.79
CA ALA A 106 -7.93 -2.81 -10.13
C ALA A 106 -8.61 -1.44 -10.20
N ALA A 107 -9.78 -1.39 -10.83
CA ALA A 107 -10.53 -0.16 -11.04
C ALA A 107 -11.04 0.47 -9.74
N SER A 108 -11.33 -0.33 -8.71
CA SER A 108 -11.82 0.15 -7.41
C SER A 108 -10.77 0.96 -6.65
N HIS A 109 -9.50 0.59 -6.73
CA HIS A 109 -8.44 1.14 -5.87
C HIS A 109 -7.45 2.02 -6.64
N PHE A 110 -6.98 1.59 -7.80
CA PHE A 110 -5.85 2.23 -8.50
C PHE A 110 -6.24 2.82 -9.85
N LYS A 111 -6.88 2.02 -10.71
CA LYS A 111 -7.10 2.38 -12.11
C LYS A 111 -8.38 3.18 -12.31
N ASN A 112 -8.46 4.35 -11.68
CA ASN A 112 -9.62 5.23 -11.73
C ASN A 112 -9.24 6.71 -11.91
N LYS A 113 -10.25 7.52 -12.26
CA LYS A 113 -10.06 8.96 -12.55
C LYS A 113 -9.54 9.75 -11.35
N TYR A 114 -9.82 9.31 -10.12
CA TYR A 114 -9.42 10.02 -8.89
C TYR A 114 -7.92 9.86 -8.67
N GLN A 115 -7.43 8.63 -8.74
CA GLN A 115 -6.01 8.35 -8.60
C GLN A 115 -5.18 9.07 -9.66
N LEU A 116 -5.66 9.09 -10.91
CA LEU A 116 -5.02 9.86 -11.98
C LEU A 116 -5.01 11.36 -11.70
N TYR A 117 -6.13 11.92 -11.22
CA TYR A 117 -6.21 13.32 -10.84
C TYR A 117 -5.24 13.66 -9.70
N GLU A 118 -5.22 12.85 -8.63
CA GLU A 118 -4.30 13.03 -7.51
C GLU A 118 -2.83 13.00 -7.94
N ARG A 119 -2.46 12.02 -8.76
CA ARG A 119 -1.07 11.93 -9.26
C ARG A 119 -0.73 13.05 -10.23
N SER A 120 -1.71 13.62 -10.94
CA SER A 120 -1.49 14.77 -11.81
C SER A 120 -1.18 16.06 -11.04
N ARG A 121 -1.58 16.15 -9.77
CA ARG A 121 -1.30 17.30 -8.88
C ARG A 121 0.07 17.23 -8.21
N ALA A 122 0.74 16.09 -8.28
CA ALA A 122 2.03 15.91 -7.62
C ALA A 122 3.13 16.72 -8.31
N TYR A 123 3.99 17.37 -7.53
CA TYR A 123 5.07 18.25 -8.02
C TYR A 123 6.29 17.47 -8.54
N TYR A 124 6.08 16.53 -9.47
CA TYR A 124 7.14 15.82 -10.16
C TYR A 124 7.35 16.39 -11.57
N MET A 125 8.62 16.44 -12.03
CA MET A 125 8.90 16.79 -13.43
C MET A 125 8.28 15.76 -14.39
N SER A 126 8.16 14.51 -13.96
CA SER A 126 7.43 13.47 -14.69
C SER A 126 6.93 12.38 -13.75
N ALA A 127 5.67 12.00 -13.92
CA ALA A 127 5.06 10.85 -13.28
C ALA A 127 4.57 9.86 -14.35
N LYS A 128 4.88 8.58 -14.16
CA LYS A 128 4.35 7.47 -14.97
C LYS A 128 3.65 6.48 -14.05
N TRP A 129 2.59 5.85 -14.53
CA TRP A 129 1.93 4.75 -13.84
C TRP A 129 1.85 3.54 -14.77
N LEU A 130 2.47 2.45 -14.36
CA LEU A 130 2.40 1.15 -15.04
C LEU A 130 1.38 0.28 -14.32
N PHE A 131 0.33 -0.13 -15.04
CA PHE A 131 -0.68 -1.05 -14.52
C PHE A 131 -0.38 -2.46 -15.00
N SER A 132 -0.20 -3.41 -14.08
CA SER A 132 -0.18 -4.83 -14.42
C SER A 132 -1.60 -5.33 -14.69
N ALA A 133 -1.73 -6.42 -15.45
CA ALA A 133 -3.04 -7.06 -15.61
C ALA A 133 -3.43 -7.81 -14.32
N THR A 134 -4.72 -7.77 -13.99
CA THR A 134 -5.29 -8.34 -12.77
C THR A 134 -5.05 -9.85 -12.71
N GLY A 135 -4.51 -10.36 -11.60
CA GLY A 135 -4.33 -11.81 -11.37
C GLY A 135 -3.02 -12.40 -11.91
N HIS A 136 -1.95 -11.62 -12.07
CA HIS A 136 -0.68 -12.13 -12.59
C HIS A 136 0.50 -12.00 -11.63
N GLY A 137 1.00 -13.17 -11.19
CA GLY A 137 2.31 -13.36 -10.57
C GLY A 137 2.46 -12.78 -9.16
N LYS A 138 3.15 -13.50 -8.28
CA LYS A 138 3.54 -12.94 -6.98
C LYS A 138 4.66 -11.92 -7.17
N ASN A 139 4.53 -10.78 -6.51
CA ASN A 139 5.47 -9.67 -6.57
C ASN A 139 6.21 -9.47 -5.24
N SER A 140 7.20 -8.58 -5.25
CA SER A 140 8.01 -8.25 -4.07
C SER A 140 7.18 -7.71 -2.91
N TYR A 141 6.10 -6.98 -3.18
CA TYR A 141 5.20 -6.42 -2.17
C TYR A 141 4.38 -7.51 -1.45
N ASP A 142 4.08 -8.65 -2.10
CA ASP A 142 3.41 -9.78 -1.46
C ASP A 142 4.25 -10.37 -0.33
N GLY A 143 5.58 -10.38 -0.50
CA GLY A 143 6.51 -10.80 0.53
C GLY A 143 6.49 -9.88 1.76
N VAL A 144 6.26 -8.58 1.55
CA VAL A 144 6.12 -7.59 2.63
C VAL A 144 4.83 -7.86 3.42
N GLY A 145 3.70 -8.03 2.74
CA GLY A 145 2.44 -8.37 3.40
C GLY A 145 2.52 -9.71 4.13
N GLY A 146 3.13 -10.71 3.49
CA GLY A 146 3.33 -12.04 4.06
C GLY A 146 4.17 -12.03 5.33
N ILE A 147 5.31 -11.31 5.36
CA ILE A 147 6.19 -11.28 6.54
C ILE A 147 5.54 -10.55 7.71
N VAL A 148 4.84 -9.43 7.46
CA VAL A 148 4.13 -8.68 8.52
C VAL A 148 3.04 -9.56 9.14
N LYS A 149 2.19 -10.17 8.31
CA LYS A 149 1.12 -11.09 8.74
C LYS A 149 1.68 -12.28 9.50
N HIS A 150 2.74 -12.90 8.98
CA HIS A 150 3.37 -14.05 9.62
C HIS A 150 3.86 -13.71 11.02
N HIS A 151 4.56 -12.58 11.19
CA HIS A 151 5.05 -12.15 12.49
C HIS A 151 3.92 -11.74 13.44
N ALA A 152 2.85 -11.11 12.96
CA ALA A 152 1.66 -10.80 13.76
C ALA A 152 0.99 -12.08 14.28
N SER A 153 0.75 -13.05 13.39
CA SER A 153 0.19 -14.36 13.74
C SER A 153 1.09 -15.11 14.74
N LEU A 154 2.40 -15.13 14.49
CA LEU A 154 3.36 -15.80 15.36
C LEU A 154 3.44 -15.17 16.75
N HIS A 155 3.38 -13.84 16.82
CA HIS A 155 3.34 -13.12 18.09
C HIS A 155 2.09 -13.48 18.88
N ASN A 156 0.91 -13.37 18.27
CA ASN A 156 -0.35 -13.67 18.95
C ASN A 156 -0.47 -15.13 19.41
N LEU A 157 0.02 -16.08 18.61
CA LEU A 157 0.03 -17.50 18.98
C LEU A 157 0.98 -17.82 20.14
N ARG A 158 2.03 -17.01 20.33
CA ARG A 158 3.02 -17.19 21.41
C ARG A 158 2.72 -16.30 22.62
N ALA A 159 1.90 -15.28 22.46
CA ALA A 159 1.51 -14.37 23.52
C ALA A 159 0.52 -15.05 24.48
N GLY A 160 0.63 -14.74 25.76
CA GLY A 160 -0.47 -14.96 26.69
C GLY A 160 -1.65 -14.02 26.36
N SER A 161 -2.82 -14.26 26.97
CA SER A 161 -4.07 -13.54 26.67
C SER A 161 -3.99 -12.00 26.77
N THR A 162 -3.00 -11.48 27.50
CA THR A 162 -2.82 -10.05 27.81
C THR A 162 -2.03 -9.27 26.76
N ASN A 163 -1.22 -9.92 25.91
CA ASN A 163 -0.36 -9.22 24.94
C ASN A 163 -0.61 -9.66 23.49
N VAL A 164 -1.88 -9.61 23.08
CA VAL A 164 -2.33 -10.04 21.75
C VAL A 164 -2.57 -8.79 20.90
N ILE A 165 -2.02 -8.75 19.69
CA ILE A 165 -2.26 -7.70 18.70
C ILE A 165 -3.71 -7.80 18.22
N ARG A 166 -4.47 -6.72 18.40
CA ARG A 166 -5.89 -6.58 18.03
C ARG A 166 -6.16 -5.37 17.12
N SER A 167 -5.21 -4.46 17.02
CA SER A 167 -5.32 -3.23 16.22
C SER A 167 -4.06 -2.95 15.41
N ALA A 168 -4.17 -2.04 14.44
CA ALA A 168 -3.05 -1.54 13.65
C ALA A 168 -1.99 -0.87 14.53
N ALA A 169 -2.39 -0.10 15.54
CA ALA A 169 -1.48 0.55 16.47
C ALA A 169 -0.66 -0.48 17.28
N GLU A 170 -1.31 -1.51 17.81
CA GLU A 170 -0.64 -2.61 18.51
C GLU A 170 0.30 -3.39 17.58
N MET A 171 -0.11 -3.61 16.32
CA MET A 171 0.73 -4.27 15.32
C MET A 171 2.05 -3.52 15.10
N ILE A 172 2.01 -2.19 15.02
CA ILE A 172 3.23 -1.38 14.87
C ILE A 172 4.09 -1.46 16.12
N ALA A 173 3.49 -1.20 17.29
CA ALA A 173 4.20 -1.20 18.56
C ALA A 173 4.96 -2.51 18.78
N GLU A 174 4.34 -3.64 18.44
CA GLU A 174 4.93 -4.96 18.63
C GLU A 174 5.90 -5.38 17.54
N LEU A 175 5.68 -4.99 16.28
CA LEU A 175 6.44 -5.56 15.15
C LEU A 175 7.52 -4.65 14.60
N GLN A 176 7.47 -3.33 14.82
CA GLN A 176 8.42 -2.38 14.21
C GLN A 176 9.88 -2.69 14.56
N SER A 177 10.16 -3.07 15.82
CA SER A 177 11.51 -3.43 16.27
C SER A 177 11.96 -4.81 15.76
N LYS A 178 11.01 -5.71 15.46
CA LYS A 178 11.24 -7.09 14.99
C LYS A 178 11.49 -7.12 13.48
N LEU A 179 10.83 -6.25 12.71
CA LEU A 179 10.88 -6.20 11.26
C LEU A 179 11.89 -5.15 10.74
N LYS A 180 13.18 -5.36 10.97
CA LYS A 180 14.25 -4.38 10.61
C LYS A 180 14.32 -3.96 9.13
N LYS A 181 13.73 -4.75 8.22
CA LYS A 181 13.73 -4.49 6.77
C LYS A 181 12.42 -3.89 6.24
N VAL A 182 11.40 -3.76 7.10
CA VAL A 182 10.09 -3.22 6.73
C VAL A 182 9.75 -2.06 7.67
N THR A 183 9.55 -0.89 7.11
CA THR A 183 9.03 0.26 7.86
C THR A 183 7.52 0.14 7.97
N LEU A 184 6.99 0.03 9.18
CA LEU A 184 5.54 0.06 9.43
C LEU A 184 5.09 1.49 9.64
N ILE A 185 4.00 1.87 8.98
CA ILE A 185 3.42 3.20 9.10
C ILE A 185 1.96 3.07 9.50
N HIS A 186 1.52 3.88 10.47
CA HIS A 186 0.13 3.91 10.88
C HIS A 186 -0.70 4.78 9.92
N ALA A 187 -1.82 4.24 9.44
CA ALA A 187 -2.85 5.02 8.80
C ALA A 187 -4.10 5.03 9.68
N SER A 188 -4.43 6.19 10.25
CA SER A 188 -5.60 6.33 11.10
C SER A 188 -6.88 6.18 10.28
N ALA A 189 -7.87 5.50 10.83
CA ALA A 189 -9.18 5.35 10.18
C ALA A 189 -9.82 6.72 9.90
N ALA A 190 -9.73 7.64 10.87
CA ALA A 190 -10.21 9.01 10.72
C ALA A 190 -9.58 9.74 9.52
N GLY A 191 -8.26 9.60 9.30
CA GLY A 191 -7.58 10.23 8.18
C GLY A 191 -7.99 9.64 6.82
N ILE A 192 -8.25 8.34 6.76
CA ILE A 192 -8.77 7.69 5.55
C ILE A 192 -10.20 8.17 5.25
N GLU A 193 -11.04 8.27 6.28
CA GLU A 193 -12.42 8.74 6.14
C GLU A 193 -12.51 10.21 5.73
N GLU A 194 -11.67 11.08 6.30
CA GLU A 194 -11.55 12.48 5.91
C GLU A 194 -11.17 12.61 4.42
N LEU A 195 -10.12 11.89 4.00
CA LEU A 195 -9.72 11.86 2.60
C LEU A 195 -10.84 11.32 1.70
N HIS A 196 -11.56 10.29 2.14
CA HIS A 196 -12.70 9.75 1.39
C HIS A 196 -13.79 10.81 1.17
N MET A 197 -14.14 11.58 2.21
CA MET A 197 -15.12 12.66 2.11
C MET A 197 -14.65 13.76 1.15
N GLU A 198 -13.40 14.22 1.29
CA GLU A 198 -12.82 15.23 0.40
C GLU A 198 -12.83 14.79 -1.06
N LYS A 199 -12.38 13.55 -1.34
CA LYS A 199 -12.30 13.02 -2.70
C LYS A 199 -13.68 12.79 -3.30
N ARG A 200 -14.69 12.44 -2.51
CA ARG A 200 -16.08 12.33 -2.97
C ARG A 200 -16.61 13.67 -3.47
N GLU A 201 -16.27 14.79 -2.83
CA GLU A 201 -16.70 16.11 -3.28
C GLU A 201 -15.88 16.62 -4.47
N GLU A 202 -14.56 16.44 -4.48
CA GLU A 202 -13.72 16.76 -5.64
C GLU A 202 -14.14 15.97 -6.89
N CYS A 203 -14.49 14.69 -6.72
CA CYS A 203 -14.95 13.78 -7.76
C CYS A 203 -16.09 14.32 -8.62
N LYS A 204 -17.06 15.00 -7.99
CA LYS A 204 -18.25 15.52 -8.68
C LYS A 204 -17.90 16.51 -9.78
N ARG A 205 -16.73 17.15 -9.66
CA ARG A 205 -16.22 18.15 -10.60
C ARG A 205 -15.30 17.56 -11.68
N LEU A 206 -14.90 16.29 -11.55
CA LEU A 206 -13.96 15.65 -12.47
C LEU A 206 -14.65 15.04 -13.70
N LEU A 207 -14.21 15.45 -14.88
CA LEU A 207 -14.63 14.87 -16.15
C LEU A 207 -14.26 13.39 -16.24
N ARG A 208 -15.08 12.62 -16.96
CA ARG A 208 -14.80 11.21 -17.25
C ARG A 208 -13.67 11.13 -18.27
N ILE A 209 -12.59 10.43 -17.90
CA ILE A 209 -11.52 10.11 -18.84
C ILE A 209 -11.91 8.81 -19.56
N ARG A 210 -12.07 8.89 -20.89
CA ARG A 210 -12.47 7.74 -21.72
C ARG A 210 -11.30 6.78 -21.87
N GLY A 211 -11.59 5.48 -21.86
CA GLY A 211 -10.59 4.44 -22.13
C GLY A 211 -9.62 4.13 -20.99
N ILE A 212 -9.76 4.69 -19.77
CA ILE A 212 -8.87 4.34 -18.64
C ILE A 212 -8.78 2.82 -18.50
N GLN A 213 -9.92 2.12 -18.52
CA GLN A 213 -9.93 0.67 -18.29
C GLN A 213 -9.19 -0.13 -19.35
N SER A 214 -8.92 0.40 -20.55
CA SER A 214 -8.12 -0.30 -21.56
C SER A 214 -6.60 -0.05 -21.45
N TRP A 215 -6.14 0.82 -20.54
CA TRP A 215 -4.72 1.12 -20.38
C TRP A 215 -3.96 0.02 -19.64
N HIS A 216 -3.38 -0.92 -20.37
CA HIS A 216 -2.49 -1.94 -19.80
C HIS A 216 -1.15 -1.86 -20.53
N VAL A 217 -0.07 -2.19 -19.82
CA VAL A 217 1.28 -2.29 -20.41
C VAL A 217 1.44 -3.62 -21.14
#